data_AF-A0A6Y1FMW3-F1
#
_entry.id   AF-A0A6Y1FMW3-F1
#
_cell.length_a   1.000
_cell.length_b   1.000
_cell.length_c   1.000
_cell.angle_alpha   90.00
_cell.angle_beta   90.00
_cell.angle_gamma   90.00
#
_symmetry.space_group_name_H-M   'P 1'
#
loop_
_entity.id
_entity.type
_entity.pdbx_description
1 polymer ?
#
loop_
_entity_poly.entity_id
_entity_poly.type
_entity_poly.pdbx_seq_one_letter_code
_entity_poly.pdbx_strand_id
1 'polypeptide(L)'
;MKSISLPPYAPTLIESTRAIGYTLEAAIADIIDNSISAQASYTDIFFFPIGNSYIAIMDDGCGMAADEIDNAMRYGSQNPNEKRTENDLGRFGLGLKTASLSQCRTLTVVSKQRDCIEARRWDIDHVIKTQDWSLLVLESEEIDQIPHIDNLKKIKSGTLVVWQNLDRLKTGEIDLEQSMGKKMDEMRKHLSLVFHRYINGESGIRRLNIRMNNTSVEPVDP
;
A
#
# COMPACT_ATOMS: atom_id res chain seq x y z
N MET A 1 1.37 -40.27 -15.45
CA MET A 1 0.92 -38.97 -16.00
C MET A 1 2.12 -38.02 -15.94
N LYS A 2 2.44 -37.28 -17.01
CA LYS A 2 3.51 -36.26 -16.98
C LYS A 2 2.88 -34.89 -16.74
N SER A 3 3.45 -34.09 -15.84
CA SER A 3 3.06 -32.72 -15.57
C SER A 3 4.18 -31.76 -15.97
N ILE A 4 3.82 -30.56 -16.44
CA ILE A 4 4.74 -29.44 -16.65
C ILE A 4 4.26 -28.26 -15.81
N SER A 5 5.18 -27.48 -15.25
CA SER A 5 4.86 -26.26 -14.51
C SER A 5 4.75 -25.09 -15.50
N LEU A 6 3.62 -24.39 -15.48
CA LEU A 6 3.35 -23.23 -16.33
C LEU A 6 2.92 -22.06 -15.44
N PRO A 7 3.85 -21.46 -14.67
CA PRO A 7 3.52 -20.27 -13.90
C PRO A 7 3.12 -19.13 -14.85
N PRO A 8 2.27 -18.18 -14.41
CA PRO A 8 1.96 -17.01 -15.20
C PRO A 8 3.23 -16.21 -15.53
N TYR A 9 3.27 -15.65 -16.74
CA TYR A 9 4.37 -14.79 -17.15
C TYR A 9 4.29 -13.45 -16.40
N ALA A 10 5.27 -13.20 -15.51
CA ALA A 10 5.21 -12.12 -14.53
C ALA A 10 4.99 -10.73 -15.14
N PRO A 11 5.72 -10.30 -16.21
CA PRO A 11 5.52 -8.98 -16.79
C PRO A 11 4.09 -8.77 -17.28
N THR A 12 3.51 -9.77 -17.97
CA THR A 12 2.14 -9.68 -18.48
C THR A 12 1.12 -9.67 -17.36
N LEU A 13 1.26 -10.54 -16.35
CA LEU A 13 0.28 -10.59 -15.27
C LEU A 13 0.30 -9.31 -14.43
N ILE A 14 1.48 -8.81 -14.08
CA ILE A 14 1.60 -7.58 -13.29
C ILE A 14 1.00 -6.39 -14.05
N GLU A 15 1.38 -6.16 -15.31
CA GLU A 15 0.80 -5.06 -16.11
C GLU A 15 -0.72 -5.21 -16.29
N SER A 16 -1.23 -6.44 -16.47
CA SER A 16 -2.67 -6.68 -16.57
C SER A 16 -3.40 -6.33 -15.27
N THR A 17 -2.83 -6.70 -14.12
CA THR A 17 -3.42 -6.41 -12.81
C THR A 17 -3.38 -4.91 -12.46
N ARG A 18 -2.43 -4.15 -13.00
CA ARG A 18 -2.37 -2.68 -12.84
C ARG A 18 -3.44 -1.95 -13.63
N ALA A 19 -3.91 -2.56 -14.72
CA ALA A 19 -4.98 -2.01 -15.54
C ALA A 19 -6.37 -2.17 -14.89
N ILE A 20 -6.46 -2.90 -13.76
CA ILE A 20 -7.69 -2.96 -12.95
C ILE A 20 -7.94 -1.55 -12.43
N GLY A 21 -9.03 -0.93 -12.89
CA GLY A 21 -9.32 0.48 -12.68
C GLY A 21 -9.56 0.82 -11.21
N TYR A 22 -8.51 1.30 -10.54
CA TYR A 22 -8.57 1.90 -9.22
C TYR A 22 -8.52 3.42 -9.35
N THR A 23 -9.43 4.11 -8.66
CA THR A 23 -9.21 5.52 -8.34
C THR A 23 -8.14 5.64 -7.25
N LEU A 24 -7.54 6.82 -7.10
CA LEU A 24 -6.53 7.05 -6.07
C LEU A 24 -7.13 6.83 -4.66
N GLU A 25 -8.36 7.29 -4.46
CA GLU A 25 -9.10 7.18 -3.21
C GLU A 25 -9.36 5.73 -2.84
N ALA A 26 -9.85 4.93 -3.80
CA ALA A 26 -10.08 3.51 -3.59
C ALA A 26 -8.77 2.76 -3.29
N ALA A 27 -7.69 3.10 -4.00
CA ALA A 27 -6.39 2.47 -3.77
C ALA A 27 -5.84 2.80 -2.37
N ILE A 28 -5.95 4.04 -1.91
CA ILE A 28 -5.52 4.44 -0.57
C ILE A 28 -6.41 3.81 0.50
N ALA A 29 -7.74 3.76 0.28
CA ALA A 29 -8.68 3.12 1.18
C ALA A 29 -8.35 1.63 1.40
N ASP A 30 -8.02 0.89 0.34
CA ASP A 30 -7.58 -0.52 0.43
C ASP A 30 -6.31 -0.68 1.29
N ILE A 31 -5.38 0.29 1.25
CA ILE A 31 -4.19 0.26 2.12
C ILE A 31 -4.57 0.55 3.57
N ILE A 32 -5.48 1.51 3.83
CA ILE A 32 -5.97 1.82 5.17
C ILE A 32 -6.72 0.62 5.78
N ASP A 33 -7.48 -0.13 4.99
CA ASP A 33 -8.15 -1.35 5.44
C ASP A 33 -7.14 -2.43 5.89
N ASN A 34 -5.94 -2.49 5.27
CA ASN A 34 -4.86 -3.32 5.77
C ASN A 34 -4.35 -2.83 7.14
N SER A 35 -4.24 -1.52 7.35
CA SER A 35 -3.89 -0.94 8.66
C SER A 35 -4.94 -1.27 9.73
N ILE A 36 -6.24 -1.22 9.39
CA ILE A 36 -7.33 -1.64 10.28
C ILE A 36 -7.20 -3.12 10.64
N SER A 37 -6.94 -3.96 9.63
CA SER A 37 -6.74 -5.41 9.82
C SER A 37 -5.53 -5.72 10.69
N ALA A 38 -4.47 -4.91 10.58
CA ALA A 38 -3.27 -4.94 11.42
C ALA A 38 -3.48 -4.33 12.82
N GLN A 39 -4.73 -3.94 13.15
CA GLN A 39 -5.13 -3.35 14.43
C GLN A 39 -4.36 -2.06 14.77
N ALA A 40 -4.07 -1.24 13.76
CA ALA A 40 -3.48 0.07 13.95
C ALA A 40 -4.39 1.00 14.78
N SER A 41 -3.76 1.88 15.54
CA SER A 41 -4.40 2.99 16.24
C SER A 41 -4.27 4.30 15.47
N TYR A 42 -3.29 4.42 14.58
CA TYR A 42 -3.22 5.49 13.60
C TYR A 42 -2.67 5.03 12.26
N THR A 43 -2.99 5.78 11.21
CA THR A 43 -2.36 5.69 9.90
C THR A 43 -2.12 7.10 9.37
N ASP A 44 -0.99 7.34 8.73
CA ASP A 44 -0.59 8.63 8.19
C ASP A 44 -0.23 8.51 6.72
N ILE A 45 -0.88 9.32 5.90
CA ILE A 45 -0.63 9.40 4.47
C ILE A 45 0.28 10.60 4.23
N PHE A 46 1.53 10.31 3.92
CA PHE A 46 2.50 11.29 3.47
C PHE A 46 2.52 11.36 1.95
N PHE A 47 2.74 12.55 1.42
CA PHE A 47 2.81 12.72 -0.01
C PHE A 47 3.70 13.91 -0.37
N PHE A 48 4.49 13.74 -1.43
CA PHE A 48 5.40 14.78 -1.91
C PHE A 48 5.38 14.79 -3.45
N PRO A 49 4.99 15.90 -4.10
CA PRO A 49 4.81 15.92 -5.55
C PRO A 49 6.07 16.28 -6.36
N ILE A 50 7.12 16.79 -5.71
CA ILE A 50 8.28 17.38 -6.41
C ILE A 50 9.44 16.37 -6.50
N GLY A 51 10.18 16.38 -7.62
CA GLY A 51 11.37 15.56 -7.80
C GLY A 51 11.07 14.06 -7.79
N ASN A 52 11.60 13.37 -6.77
CA ASN A 52 11.29 11.96 -6.51
C ASN A 52 9.93 11.82 -5.83
N SER A 53 8.87 12.15 -6.57
CA SER A 53 7.49 12.17 -6.08
C SER A 53 7.08 10.83 -5.47
N TYR A 54 6.39 10.86 -4.33
CA TYR A 54 5.92 9.65 -3.65
C TYR A 54 4.59 9.86 -2.93
N ILE A 55 3.91 8.74 -2.68
CA ILE A 55 2.85 8.61 -1.67
C ILE A 55 3.31 7.52 -0.70
N ALA A 56 3.25 7.77 0.60
CA ALA A 56 3.60 6.81 1.62
C ALA A 56 2.47 6.70 2.65
N ILE A 57 2.03 5.49 2.95
CA ILE A 57 1.04 5.21 3.99
C ILE A 57 1.74 4.45 5.10
N MET A 58 1.72 4.99 6.32
CA MET A 58 2.38 4.42 7.49
C MET A 58 1.39 4.21 8.62
N ASP A 59 1.35 3.00 9.18
CA ASP A 59 0.56 2.66 10.36
C ASP A 59 1.40 2.17 11.54
N ASP A 60 0.77 2.08 12.71
CA ASP A 60 1.32 1.51 13.94
C ASP A 60 0.72 0.13 14.28
N GLY A 61 0.34 -0.64 13.25
CA GLY A 61 -0.18 -1.98 13.41
C GLY A 61 0.85 -2.99 13.96
N CYS A 62 0.48 -4.27 13.91
CA CYS A 62 1.33 -5.36 14.43
C CYS A 62 2.64 -5.59 13.66
N GLY A 63 2.76 -5.03 12.46
CA GLY A 63 3.86 -5.33 11.53
C GLY A 63 3.85 -6.79 11.05
N MET A 64 4.88 -7.16 10.31
CA MET A 64 5.08 -8.47 9.70
C MET A 64 6.54 -8.93 9.88
N ALA A 65 6.73 -10.22 10.14
CA ALA A 65 8.01 -10.90 10.03
C ALA A 65 8.38 -11.16 8.54
N ALA A 66 9.58 -11.69 8.31
CA ALA A 66 10.13 -11.91 6.97
C ALA A 66 9.25 -12.84 6.10
N ASP A 67 8.74 -13.93 6.67
CA ASP A 67 7.85 -14.87 5.99
C ASP A 67 6.45 -14.28 5.76
N GLU A 68 5.95 -13.48 6.71
CA GLU A 68 4.68 -12.78 6.61
C GLU A 68 4.70 -11.74 5.48
N ILE A 69 5.76 -10.92 5.37
CA ILE A 69 5.90 -9.93 4.30
C ILE A 69 6.14 -10.59 2.93
N ASP A 70 6.90 -11.68 2.87
CA ASP A 70 7.06 -12.47 1.63
C ASP A 70 5.70 -12.99 1.14
N ASN A 71 4.88 -13.50 2.05
CA ASN A 71 3.53 -13.95 1.73
C ASN A 71 2.61 -12.79 1.36
N ALA A 72 2.69 -11.65 2.06
CA ALA A 72 1.91 -10.45 1.72
C ALA A 72 2.23 -9.94 0.30
N MET A 73 3.50 -10.02 -0.10
CA MET A 73 3.98 -9.57 -1.41
C MET A 73 3.73 -10.56 -2.55
N ARG A 74 3.48 -11.83 -2.23
CA ARG A 74 3.13 -12.87 -3.21
C ARG A 74 1.76 -12.59 -3.84
N TYR A 75 1.67 -12.78 -5.16
CA TYR A 75 0.42 -12.74 -5.90
C TYR A 75 -0.39 -14.02 -5.64
N GLY A 76 -1.67 -13.88 -5.28
CA GLY A 76 -2.50 -15.04 -4.97
C GLY A 76 -2.16 -15.68 -3.62
N SER A 77 -1.74 -14.89 -2.63
CA SER A 77 -1.25 -15.40 -1.35
C SER A 77 -2.32 -15.95 -0.41
N GLN A 78 -3.60 -15.74 -0.73
CA GLN A 78 -4.71 -16.25 0.05
C GLN A 78 -5.49 -17.31 -0.72
N ASN A 79 -5.90 -18.36 0.00
CA ASN A 79 -6.76 -19.38 -0.55
C ASN A 79 -8.20 -18.85 -0.59
N PRO A 80 -8.86 -18.81 -1.76
CA PRO A 80 -10.24 -18.33 -1.86
C PRO A 80 -11.22 -19.13 -0.98
N ASN A 81 -10.89 -20.35 -0.60
CA ASN A 81 -11.77 -21.21 0.19
C ASN A 81 -11.64 -21.02 1.71
N GLU A 82 -10.72 -20.16 2.18
CA GLU A 82 -10.63 -19.78 3.58
C GLU A 82 -11.72 -18.75 3.95
N LYS A 83 -12.39 -18.95 5.10
CA LYS A 83 -13.52 -18.11 5.54
C LYS A 83 -13.04 -16.73 6.03
N ARG A 84 -12.96 -15.71 5.16
CA ARG A 84 -12.94 -14.27 5.52
C ARG A 84 -13.54 -13.34 4.42
N THR A 85 -14.01 -12.18 4.90
CA THR A 85 -14.58 -10.92 4.32
C THR A 85 -15.05 -10.82 2.86
N GLU A 86 -16.18 -10.13 2.68
CA GLU A 86 -17.00 -10.00 1.45
C GLU A 86 -16.35 -9.31 0.24
N ASN A 87 -15.12 -8.78 0.32
CA ASN A 87 -14.51 -8.05 -0.80
C ASN A 87 -13.62 -8.97 -1.65
N ASP A 88 -13.94 -9.11 -2.94
CA ASP A 88 -13.39 -10.14 -3.82
C ASP A 88 -11.87 -10.07 -3.95
N LEU A 89 -11.26 -8.90 -4.14
CA LEU A 89 -9.81 -8.77 -4.34
C LEU A 89 -8.98 -9.03 -3.07
N GLY A 90 -9.54 -8.74 -1.90
CA GLY A 90 -8.94 -9.04 -0.60
C GLY A 90 -8.85 -10.56 -0.39
N ARG A 91 -9.90 -11.29 -0.75
CA ARG A 91 -10.00 -12.75 -0.64
C ARG A 91 -8.99 -13.50 -1.52
N PHE A 92 -8.57 -12.93 -2.63
CA PHE A 92 -7.52 -13.51 -3.48
C PHE A 92 -6.10 -13.14 -3.03
N GLY A 93 -5.94 -12.33 -1.98
CA GLY A 93 -4.63 -11.83 -1.58
C GLY A 93 -3.99 -10.98 -2.67
N LEU A 94 -4.78 -10.15 -3.36
CA LEU A 94 -4.30 -9.27 -4.44
C LEU A 94 -4.35 -7.79 -4.06
N GLY A 95 -5.27 -7.39 -3.17
CA GLY A 95 -5.57 -6.00 -2.80
C GLY A 95 -4.36 -5.09 -2.66
N LEU A 96 -3.39 -5.42 -1.79
CA LEU A 96 -2.17 -4.62 -1.58
C LEU A 96 -1.44 -4.32 -2.90
N LYS A 97 -1.26 -5.32 -3.77
CA LYS A 97 -0.48 -5.19 -5.01
C LYS A 97 -1.29 -4.49 -6.09
N THR A 98 -2.56 -4.87 -6.26
CA THR A 98 -3.44 -4.29 -7.28
C THR A 98 -3.72 -2.82 -6.98
N ALA A 99 -4.09 -2.48 -5.74
CA ALA A 99 -4.30 -1.11 -5.31
C ALA A 99 -3.03 -0.28 -5.50
N SER A 100 -1.89 -0.74 -4.99
CA SER A 100 -0.63 0.02 -5.08
C SER A 100 -0.13 0.20 -6.50
N LEU A 101 0.00 -0.90 -7.26
CA LEU A 101 0.63 -0.86 -8.58
C LEU A 101 -0.30 -0.21 -9.62
N SER A 102 -1.61 -0.14 -9.39
CA SER A 102 -2.49 0.69 -10.21
C SER A 102 -2.10 2.18 -10.17
N GLN A 103 -1.40 2.63 -9.13
CA GLN A 103 -1.01 4.03 -8.94
C GLN A 103 0.49 4.31 -9.18
N CYS A 104 1.34 3.28 -9.18
CA CYS A 104 2.79 3.45 -9.18
C CYS A 104 3.55 2.29 -9.87
N ARG A 105 4.76 2.53 -10.40
CA ARG A 105 5.63 1.47 -10.97
C ARG A 105 6.51 0.79 -9.93
N THR A 106 6.70 1.43 -8.78
CA THR A 106 7.57 0.94 -7.71
C THR A 106 6.80 0.95 -6.40
N LEU A 107 6.41 -0.25 -5.94
CA LEU A 107 5.81 -0.49 -4.64
C LEU A 107 6.91 -1.00 -3.70
N THR A 108 7.18 -0.26 -2.62
CA THR A 108 8.01 -0.72 -1.52
C THR A 108 7.14 -0.92 -0.28
N VAL A 109 7.27 -2.05 0.39
CA VAL A 109 6.65 -2.30 1.69
C VAL A 109 7.76 -2.54 2.69
N VAL A 110 7.77 -1.75 3.76
CA VAL A 110 8.64 -1.94 4.91
C VAL A 110 7.76 -2.26 6.10
N SER A 111 8.05 -3.35 6.80
CA SER A 111 7.31 -3.70 8.01
C SER A 111 8.26 -3.85 9.17
N LYS A 112 7.87 -3.28 10.30
CA LYS A 112 8.61 -3.37 11.55
C LYS A 112 7.82 -4.20 12.54
N GLN A 113 8.43 -5.25 13.05
CA GLN A 113 7.87 -6.05 14.13
C GLN A 113 8.95 -6.22 15.20
N ARG A 114 8.77 -5.56 16.35
CA ARG A 114 9.77 -5.45 17.42
C ARG A 114 11.05 -4.78 16.89
N ASP A 115 12.19 -5.46 16.98
CA ASP A 115 13.50 -4.95 16.53
C ASP A 115 13.84 -5.34 15.10
N CYS A 116 12.98 -6.11 14.43
CA CYS A 116 13.17 -6.52 13.05
C CYS A 116 12.48 -5.55 12.09
N ILE A 117 13.19 -5.14 11.05
CA ILE A 117 12.66 -4.35 9.94
C ILE A 117 12.92 -5.15 8.66
N GLU A 118 11.84 -5.47 7.96
CA GLU A 118 11.87 -6.21 6.71
C GLU A 118 11.34 -5.31 5.60
N ALA A 119 12.01 -5.33 4.44
CA ALA A 119 11.60 -4.54 3.30
C ALA A 119 11.58 -5.37 2.02
N ARG A 120 10.51 -5.20 1.24
CA ARG A 120 10.30 -5.85 -0.05
C ARG A 120 9.85 -4.84 -1.08
N ARG A 121 10.30 -4.99 -2.32
CA ARG A 121 9.96 -4.07 -3.40
C ARG A 121 9.56 -4.81 -4.67
N TRP A 122 8.38 -4.47 -5.17
CA TRP A 122 7.99 -4.73 -6.55
C TRP A 122 8.38 -3.52 -7.40
N ASP A 123 9.41 -3.70 -8.22
CA ASP A 123 9.79 -2.77 -9.28
C ASP A 123 9.45 -3.40 -10.62
N ILE A 124 8.54 -2.76 -11.36
CA ILE A 124 7.99 -3.35 -12.58
C ILE A 124 8.99 -3.31 -13.72
N ASP A 125 9.85 -2.30 -13.75
CA ASP A 125 10.92 -2.24 -14.73
C ASP A 125 11.96 -3.33 -14.47
N HIS A 126 12.21 -3.66 -13.20
CA HIS A 126 13.02 -4.83 -12.82
C HIS A 126 12.36 -6.16 -13.23
N VAL A 127 11.06 -6.32 -13.00
CA VAL A 127 10.31 -7.52 -13.44
C VAL A 127 10.34 -7.68 -14.96
N ILE A 128 10.13 -6.61 -15.72
CA ILE A 128 10.19 -6.65 -17.20
C ILE A 128 11.58 -7.06 -17.67
N LYS A 129 12.62 -6.50 -17.04
CA LYS A 129 14.02 -6.82 -17.37
C LYS A 129 14.39 -8.27 -17.07
N THR A 130 13.93 -8.80 -15.93
CA THR A 130 14.24 -10.17 -15.50
C THR A 130 13.32 -11.21 -16.12
N GLN A 131 12.15 -10.80 -16.62
CA GLN A 131 11.11 -11.67 -17.18
C GLN A 131 10.59 -12.72 -16.19
N ASP A 132 10.71 -12.45 -14.89
CA ASP A 132 10.38 -13.40 -13.81
C ASP A 132 9.72 -12.69 -12.62
N TRP A 133 9.17 -13.46 -11.69
CA TRP A 133 8.60 -13.01 -10.42
C TRP A 133 9.69 -12.57 -9.43
N SER A 134 10.45 -11.55 -9.84
CA SER A 134 11.64 -11.06 -9.15
C SER A 134 11.29 -10.00 -8.10
N LEU A 135 10.83 -10.45 -6.92
CA LEU A 135 10.64 -9.57 -5.77
C LEU A 135 12.01 -9.17 -5.21
N LEU A 136 12.24 -7.87 -5.02
CA LEU A 136 13.47 -7.38 -4.40
C LEU A 136 13.36 -7.44 -2.88
N VAL A 137 14.38 -8.01 -2.25
CA VAL A 137 14.64 -7.90 -0.81
C VAL A 137 15.62 -6.76 -0.62
N LEU A 138 15.25 -5.76 0.18
CA LEU A 138 16.09 -4.57 0.35
C LEU A 138 16.98 -4.70 1.59
N GLU A 139 18.24 -4.34 1.44
CA GLU A 139 19.22 -4.32 2.53
C GLU A 139 19.15 -3.02 3.32
N SER A 140 19.86 -2.96 4.46
CA SER A 140 19.79 -1.85 5.41
C SER A 140 20.08 -0.48 4.77
N GLU A 141 21.09 -0.39 3.90
CA GLU A 141 21.46 0.86 3.23
C GLU A 141 20.40 1.34 2.24
N GLU A 142 19.63 0.42 1.66
CA GLU A 142 18.52 0.72 0.76
C GLU A 142 17.26 1.10 1.54
N ILE A 143 17.03 0.44 2.68
CA ILE A 143 15.94 0.75 3.62
C ILE A 143 16.07 2.19 4.11
N ASP A 144 17.28 2.63 4.42
CA ASP A 144 17.56 3.98 4.94
C ASP A 144 17.26 5.11 3.95
N GLN A 145 17.09 4.78 2.66
CA GLN A 145 16.73 5.74 1.61
C GLN A 145 15.22 5.84 1.39
N ILE A 146 14.42 5.00 2.04
CA ILE A 146 12.97 4.97 1.85
C ILE A 146 12.33 6.19 2.52
N PRO A 147 11.45 6.95 1.81
CA PRO A 147 10.72 8.06 2.40
C PRO A 147 10.01 7.66 3.70
N HIS A 148 10.17 8.46 4.75
CA HIS A 148 9.58 8.24 6.08
C HIS A 148 10.04 6.99 6.84
N ILE A 149 11.14 6.33 6.44
CA ILE A 149 11.69 5.20 7.19
C ILE A 149 12.03 5.56 8.64
N ASP A 150 12.54 6.77 8.89
CA ASP A 150 12.87 7.24 10.23
C ASP A 150 11.63 7.36 11.13
N ASN A 151 10.45 7.62 10.57
CA ASN A 151 9.21 7.63 11.33
C ASN A 151 8.82 6.21 11.77
N LEU A 152 8.93 5.22 10.88
CA LEU A 152 8.67 3.81 11.19
C LEU A 152 9.70 3.27 12.21
N LYS A 153 10.97 3.64 12.09
CA LYS A 153 12.03 3.25 13.04
C LYS A 153 11.75 3.71 14.47
N LYS A 154 11.05 4.82 14.66
CA LYS A 154 10.72 5.40 15.99
C LYS A 154 9.60 4.68 16.72
N ILE A 155 8.72 3.95 16.01
CA ILE A 155 7.60 3.23 16.63
C ILE A 155 7.96 1.77 16.93
N LYS A 156 7.17 1.11 17.78
CA LYS A 156 7.43 -0.26 18.23
C LYS A 156 7.17 -1.31 17.15
N SER A 157 6.12 -1.11 16.37
CA SER A 157 5.72 -1.95 15.25
C SER A 157 4.86 -1.14 14.30
N GLY A 158 4.76 -1.58 13.05
CA GLY A 158 3.95 -0.91 12.04
C GLY A 158 4.37 -1.31 10.63
N THR A 159 3.65 -0.78 9.65
CA THR A 159 3.97 -0.98 8.24
C THR A 159 4.02 0.36 7.53
N LEU A 160 4.95 0.49 6.58
CA LEU A 160 5.14 1.62 5.68
C LEU A 160 5.03 1.11 4.25
N VAL A 161 4.00 1.54 3.54
CA VAL A 161 3.79 1.27 2.12
C VAL A 161 4.15 2.52 1.34
N VAL A 162 5.11 2.43 0.42
CA VAL A 162 5.62 3.56 -0.37
C VAL A 162 5.42 3.30 -1.86
N TRP A 163 4.78 4.26 -2.51
CA TRP A 163 4.52 4.31 -3.93
C TRP A 163 5.44 5.34 -4.57
N GLN A 164 6.26 4.90 -5.52
CA GLN A 164 7.17 5.74 -6.29
C GLN A 164 6.99 5.48 -7.79
N ASN A 165 7.49 6.40 -8.62
CA ASN A 165 7.25 6.37 -10.06
C ASN A 165 5.74 6.38 -10.37
N LEU A 166 5.07 7.44 -9.91
CA LEU A 166 3.62 7.69 -10.01
C LEU A 166 3.19 8.04 -11.46
N ASP A 167 3.44 7.12 -12.39
CA ASP A 167 3.24 7.29 -13.84
C ASP A 167 1.79 7.62 -14.22
N ARG A 168 0.81 7.03 -13.53
CA ARG A 168 -0.62 7.31 -13.76
C ARG A 168 -1.04 8.71 -13.31
N LEU A 169 -0.49 9.20 -12.20
CA LEU A 169 -0.75 10.56 -11.74
C LEU A 169 -0.10 11.61 -12.67
N LYS A 170 1.01 11.28 -13.32
CA LYS A 170 1.68 12.17 -14.29
C LYS A 170 0.96 12.25 -15.65
N THR A 171 0.09 11.30 -15.98
CA THR A 171 -0.45 11.17 -17.34
C THR A 171 -1.46 12.27 -17.65
N GLY A 172 -1.12 13.15 -18.61
CA GLY A 172 -2.00 14.22 -19.07
C GLY A 172 -1.97 15.49 -18.20
N GLU A 173 -1.08 15.56 -17.21
CA GLU A 173 -0.97 16.67 -16.28
C GLU A 173 0.27 17.51 -16.57
N ILE A 174 0.08 18.81 -16.77
CA ILE A 174 1.16 19.77 -17.03
C ILE A 174 1.87 20.14 -15.71
N ASP A 175 1.13 20.11 -14.60
CA ASP A 175 1.59 20.45 -13.25
C ASP A 175 1.18 19.35 -12.26
N LEU A 176 2.12 18.44 -11.99
CA LEU A 176 1.93 17.33 -11.05
C LEU A 176 1.70 17.84 -9.62
N GLU A 177 2.31 18.95 -9.22
CA GLU A 177 2.16 19.51 -7.88
C GLU A 177 0.73 19.97 -7.65
N GLN A 178 0.21 20.79 -8.56
CA GLN A 178 -1.16 21.29 -8.44
C GLN A 178 -2.18 20.16 -8.48
N SER A 179 -2.03 19.21 -9.40
CA SER A 179 -3.00 18.13 -9.52
C SER A 179 -2.95 17.15 -8.36
N MET A 180 -1.74 16.78 -7.90
CA MET A 180 -1.60 15.91 -6.74
C MET A 180 -2.15 16.57 -5.49
N GLY A 181 -1.94 17.88 -5.31
CA GLY A 181 -2.58 18.65 -4.24
C GLY A 181 -4.11 18.56 -4.28
N LYS A 182 -4.72 18.83 -5.45
CA LYS A 182 -6.17 18.74 -5.63
C LYS A 182 -6.71 17.33 -5.36
N LYS A 183 -6.05 16.29 -5.89
CA LYS A 183 -6.41 14.89 -5.64
C LYS A 183 -6.33 14.56 -4.16
N MET A 184 -5.31 15.05 -3.44
CA MET A 184 -5.17 14.83 -2.00
C MET A 184 -6.25 15.55 -1.18
N ASP A 185 -6.72 16.72 -1.63
CA ASP A 185 -7.86 17.39 -1.00
C ASP A 185 -9.18 16.63 -1.21
N GLU A 186 -9.41 16.09 -2.41
CA GLU A 186 -10.55 15.22 -2.71
C GLU A 186 -10.50 13.93 -1.90
N MET A 187 -9.31 13.34 -1.82
CA MET A 187 -9.01 12.17 -1.03
C MET A 187 -9.31 12.45 0.45
N ARG A 188 -8.88 13.58 1.02
CA ARG A 188 -9.17 13.95 2.42
C ARG A 188 -10.67 13.88 2.73
N LYS A 189 -11.50 14.46 1.85
CA LYS A 189 -12.97 14.42 1.97
C LYS A 189 -13.50 13.00 1.85
N HIS A 190 -12.94 12.19 0.94
CA HIS A 190 -13.30 10.81 0.79
C HIS A 190 -13.04 10.00 2.07
N LEU A 191 -11.88 10.13 2.71
CA LEU A 191 -11.60 9.42 3.98
C LEU A 191 -12.50 9.88 5.11
N SER A 192 -12.77 11.19 5.20
CA SER A 192 -13.72 11.75 6.18
C SER A 192 -15.08 11.07 6.10
N LEU A 193 -15.55 10.72 4.90
CA LEU A 193 -16.85 10.09 4.66
C LEU A 193 -16.79 8.57 4.81
N VAL A 194 -15.83 7.90 4.16
CA VAL A 194 -15.78 6.41 4.12
C VAL A 194 -15.39 5.84 5.48
N PHE A 195 -14.46 6.48 6.18
CA PHE A 195 -13.95 5.98 7.46
C PHE A 195 -14.54 6.71 8.68
N HIS A 196 -15.62 7.49 8.53
CA HIS A 196 -16.22 8.27 9.62
C HIS A 196 -16.45 7.45 10.89
N ARG A 197 -16.94 6.21 10.75
CA ARG A 197 -17.21 5.28 11.88
C ARG A 197 -15.95 4.90 12.66
N TYR A 198 -14.84 4.66 11.94
CA TYR A 198 -13.53 4.36 12.54
C TYR A 198 -12.90 5.61 13.16
N ILE A 199 -13.03 6.77 12.51
CA ILE A 199 -12.50 8.05 13.03
C ILE A 199 -13.24 8.45 14.32
N ASN A 200 -14.57 8.29 14.35
CA ASN A 200 -15.42 8.53 15.52
C ASN A 200 -15.22 7.50 16.63
N GLY A 201 -14.80 6.28 16.30
CA GLY A 201 -14.71 5.18 17.26
C GLY A 201 -16.09 4.78 17.78
N GLU A 202 -17.04 4.51 16.88
CA GLU A 202 -18.38 4.06 17.23
C GLU A 202 -18.36 2.78 18.09
N SER A 203 -19.47 2.52 18.79
CA SER A 203 -19.61 1.35 19.66
C SER A 203 -19.26 0.05 18.93
N GLY A 204 -18.25 -0.66 19.43
CA GLY A 204 -17.76 -1.92 18.86
C GLY A 204 -16.70 -1.77 17.76
N ILE A 205 -16.33 -0.54 17.40
CA ILE A 205 -15.29 -0.24 16.40
C ILE A 205 -14.08 0.38 17.10
N ARG A 206 -12.89 -0.16 16.83
CA ARG A 206 -11.64 0.45 17.32
C ARG A 206 -11.42 1.78 16.61
N ARG A 207 -11.22 2.84 17.40
CA ARG A 207 -10.91 4.16 16.86
C ARG A 207 -9.60 4.13 16.09
N LEU A 208 -9.60 4.70 14.88
CA LEU A 208 -8.42 4.89 14.03
C LEU A 208 -8.19 6.39 13.80
N ASN A 209 -7.03 6.89 14.18
CA ASN A 209 -6.63 8.25 13.81
C ASN A 209 -6.02 8.24 12.41
N ILE A 210 -6.78 8.68 11.42
CA ILE A 210 -6.31 8.85 10.05
C ILE A 210 -5.72 10.26 9.92
N ARG A 211 -4.50 10.36 9.40
CA ARG A 211 -3.79 11.62 9.19
C ARG A 211 -3.30 11.75 7.76
N MET A 212 -3.17 12.99 7.29
CA MET A 212 -2.46 13.31 6.06
C MET A 212 -1.41 14.36 6.36
N ASN A 213 -0.15 14.07 6.06
CA ASN A 213 1.01 14.89 6.44
C ASN A 213 0.96 15.31 7.92
N ASN A 214 0.75 14.35 8.82
CA ASN A 214 0.61 14.54 10.28
C ASN A 214 -0.63 15.32 10.75
N THR A 215 -1.52 15.74 9.85
CA THR A 215 -2.75 16.45 10.21
C THR A 215 -3.92 15.48 10.20
N SER A 216 -4.64 15.34 11.32
CA SER A 216 -5.80 14.47 11.42
C SER A 216 -6.88 14.83 10.39
N VAL A 217 -7.55 13.79 9.91
CA VAL A 217 -8.75 13.87 9.09
C VAL A 217 -9.94 13.86 10.02
N GLU A 218 -10.76 14.91 9.95
CA GLU A 218 -11.97 15.00 10.76
C GLU A 218 -13.11 14.20 10.10
N PRO A 219 -13.95 13.52 10.88
CA PRO A 219 -15.07 12.76 10.34
C PRO A 219 -16.15 13.71 9.82
N VAL A 220 -16.83 13.30 8.75
CA VAL A 220 -18.05 13.95 8.26
C VAL A 220 -19.15 12.91 8.27
N ASP A 221 -20.26 13.22 8.94
CA ASP A 221 -21.45 12.35 8.92
C ASP A 221 -22.02 12.34 7.48
N PRO A 222 -22.26 11.17 6.86
CA PRO A 222 -22.67 11.06 5.46
C PRO A 222 -24.02 11.71 5.11
#